data_AF-A0A920G9I8-F1
#
_entry.id   AF-A0A920G9I8-F1
#
_cell.length_a   1.000
_cell.length_b   1.000
_cell.length_c   1.000
_cell.angle_alpha   90.00
_cell.angle_beta   90.00
_cell.angle_gamma   90.00
#
_symmetry.space_group_name_H-M   'P 1'
#
loop_
_entity.id
_entity.type
_entity.pdbx_description
1 polymer ?
#
loop_
_entity_poly.entity_id
_entity_poly.type
_entity_poly.pdbx_seq_one_letter_code
_entity_poly.pdbx_strand_id
1 'polypeptide(L)'
;MNRKYFYYLVFGVTFLTFGLVQDYIRPNYEAENSLIIYFLGVIPNFLPGIGLPSLFYVTIPEIFKPNTSIYRNRLKLSIIISMIGLIGNEFITIYTPGRGVFDWN
;
A
#
# COMPACT_ATOMS: atom_id res chain seq x y z
N MET A 1 -17.45 15.85 5.86
CA MET A 1 -16.05 15.52 6.26
C MET A 1 -15.10 16.05 5.19
N ASN A 2 -14.05 16.81 5.55
CA ASN A 2 -13.06 17.28 4.58
C ASN A 2 -12.37 16.04 3.95
N ARG A 3 -12.34 15.97 2.60
CA ARG A 3 -11.81 14.81 1.87
C ARG A 3 -10.38 14.44 2.32
N LYS A 4 -9.59 15.40 2.78
CA LYS A 4 -8.25 15.17 3.33
C LYS A 4 -8.24 14.18 4.51
N TYR A 5 -9.14 14.34 5.48
CA TYR A 5 -9.22 13.44 6.64
C TYR A 5 -9.65 12.03 6.26
N PHE A 6 -10.50 11.90 5.24
CA PHE A 6 -10.88 10.60 4.71
C PHE A 6 -9.66 9.85 4.15
N TYR A 7 -8.84 10.50 3.33
CA TYR A 7 -7.63 9.86 2.77
C TYR A 7 -6.57 9.57 3.84
N TYR A 8 -6.42 10.41 4.87
CA TYR A 8 -5.57 10.05 6.01
C TYR A 8 -6.08 8.83 6.77
N LEU A 9 -7.39 8.73 6.97
CA LEU A 9 -7.99 7.56 7.62
C LEU A 9 -7.77 6.31 6.79
N VAL A 10 -7.98 6.37 5.47
CA VAL A 10 -7.70 5.25 4.56
C VAL A 10 -6.23 4.82 4.65
N PHE A 11 -5.29 5.76 4.61
CA PHE A 11 -3.87 5.46 4.80
C PHE A 11 -3.60 4.82 6.17
N GLY A 12 -4.11 5.40 7.25
CA GLY A 12 -3.88 4.87 8.60
C GLY A 12 -4.43 3.46 8.79
N VAL A 13 -5.65 3.18 8.32
CA VAL A 13 -6.25 1.84 8.40
C VAL A 13 -5.44 0.85 7.57
N THR A 14 -5.16 1.16 6.30
CA THR A 14 -4.41 0.24 5.43
C THR A 14 -2.99 -0.04 5.94
N PHE A 15 -2.30 0.98 6.47
CA PHE A 15 -0.96 0.83 7.05
C PHE A 15 -0.96 -0.05 8.30
N LEU A 16 -1.90 0.17 9.23
CA LEU A 16 -2.01 -0.64 10.44
C LEU A 16 -2.41 -2.08 10.13
N THR A 17 -3.41 -2.28 9.25
CA THR A 17 -3.84 -3.61 8.84
C THR A 17 -2.73 -4.35 8.09
N PHE A 18 -1.92 -3.66 7.29
CA PHE A 18 -0.78 -4.26 6.61
C PHE A 18 0.21 -4.86 7.62
N GLY A 19 0.64 -4.09 8.63
CA GLY A 19 1.56 -4.60 9.66
C GLY A 19 0.95 -5.77 10.45
N LEU A 20 -0.33 -5.68 10.82
CA LEU A 20 -1.03 -6.77 11.51
C LEU A 20 -1.06 -8.05 10.67
N VAL A 21 -1.40 -7.95 9.38
CA VAL A 21 -1.51 -9.12 8.51
C VAL A 21 -0.14 -9.71 8.21
N GLN A 22 0.82 -8.87 7.83
CA GLN A 22 2.14 -9.31 7.37
C GLN A 22 2.99 -9.88 8.51
N ASP A 23 2.96 -9.26 9.69
CA ASP A 23 3.89 -9.61 10.78
C ASP A 23 3.28 -10.58 11.79
N TYR A 24 1.94 -10.62 11.92
CA TYR A 24 1.27 -11.43 12.95
C TYR A 24 0.34 -12.50 12.39
N ILE A 25 -0.51 -12.18 11.42
CA ILE A 25 -1.52 -13.16 10.98
C ILE A 25 -0.91 -14.16 9.98
N ARG A 26 -0.31 -13.66 8.90
CA ARG A 26 0.22 -14.50 7.82
C ARG A 26 1.32 -15.47 8.30
N PRO A 27 2.31 -15.07 9.11
CA PRO A 27 3.39 -15.98 9.52
C PRO A 27 2.93 -17.07 10.49
N ASN A 28 1.85 -16.83 11.24
CA ASN A 28 1.33 -17.74 12.27
C ASN A 28 0.10 -18.53 11.81
N TYR A 29 -0.28 -18.43 10.53
CA TYR A 29 -1.44 -19.14 10.00
C TYR A 29 -1.02 -20.54 9.51
N GLU A 30 -1.28 -21.56 10.33
CA GLU A 30 -0.91 -22.96 10.06
C GLU A 30 -2.06 -23.82 9.48
N ALA A 31 -3.25 -23.24 9.28
CA ALA A 31 -4.42 -24.01 8.85
C ALA A 31 -4.47 -24.26 7.34
N GLU A 32 -5.06 -25.39 6.94
CA GLU A 32 -5.07 -25.88 5.55
C GLU A 32 -6.13 -25.21 4.64
N ASN A 33 -6.86 -24.20 5.13
CA ASN A 33 -7.90 -23.55 4.32
C ASN A 33 -7.26 -22.68 3.22
N SER A 34 -7.20 -23.24 2.01
CA SER A 34 -6.61 -22.64 0.82
C SER A 34 -7.15 -21.24 0.48
N LEU A 35 -8.43 -20.98 0.75
CA LEU A 35 -9.04 -19.67 0.51
C LEU A 35 -8.46 -18.60 1.44
N ILE A 36 -8.26 -18.93 2.73
CA ILE A 36 -7.68 -17.98 3.69
C ILE A 36 -6.22 -17.72 3.35
N ILE A 37 -5.45 -18.77 3.05
CA ILE A 37 -4.04 -18.61 2.66
C ILE A 37 -3.98 -17.68 1.42
N TYR A 38 -4.88 -17.84 0.44
CA TYR A 38 -4.90 -17.02 -0.79
C TYR A 38 -5.10 -15.54 -0.46
N PHE A 39 -6.10 -15.22 0.39
CA PHE A 39 -6.31 -13.85 0.85
C PHE A 39 -5.11 -13.31 1.64
N LEU A 40 -4.47 -14.13 2.47
CA LEU A 40 -3.26 -13.73 3.19
C LEU A 40 -2.06 -13.47 2.26
N GLY A 41 -2.03 -14.07 1.07
CA GLY A 41 -1.06 -13.73 0.01
C GLY A 41 -1.36 -12.39 -0.66
N VAL A 42 -2.63 -12.09 -0.93
CA VAL A 42 -3.03 -10.90 -1.69
C VAL A 42 -3.10 -9.63 -0.82
N ILE A 43 -3.59 -9.74 0.42
CA ILE A 43 -3.86 -8.60 1.31
C ILE A 43 -2.62 -7.71 1.56
N PRO A 44 -1.42 -8.26 1.83
CA PRO A 44 -0.21 -7.45 2.03
C PRO A 44 0.16 -6.57 0.84
N ASN A 45 -0.28 -6.92 -0.37
CA ASN A 45 -0.08 -6.13 -1.60
C ASN A 45 -1.19 -5.12 -1.83
N PHE A 46 -2.43 -5.56 -1.60
CA PHE A 46 -3.61 -4.73 -1.82
C PHE A 46 -3.67 -3.51 -0.89
N LEU A 47 -3.28 -3.67 0.38
CA LEU A 47 -3.34 -2.62 1.38
C LEU A 47 -2.41 -1.43 1.05
N PRO A 48 -1.09 -1.63 0.78
CA PRO A 48 -0.22 -0.57 0.25
C PRO A 48 -0.72 0.03 -1.07
N GLY A 49 -1.31 -0.78 -1.95
CA GLY A 49 -1.95 -0.34 -3.20
C GLY A 49 -3.03 0.75 -3.02
N ILE A 50 -3.70 0.77 -1.88
CA ILE A 50 -4.70 1.78 -1.53
C ILE A 50 -4.13 2.86 -0.61
N GLY A 51 -3.28 2.47 0.33
CA GLY A 51 -2.72 3.34 1.34
C GLY A 51 -1.77 4.39 0.77
N LEU A 52 -0.81 3.98 -0.07
CA LEU A 52 0.19 4.88 -0.62
C LEU A 52 -0.41 5.99 -1.50
N PRO A 53 -1.35 5.72 -2.43
CA PRO A 53 -1.98 6.80 -3.19
C PRO A 53 -2.74 7.76 -2.30
N SER A 54 -3.37 7.25 -1.23
CA SER A 54 -4.11 8.06 -0.27
C SER A 54 -3.17 9.02 0.49
N LEU A 55 -1.99 8.54 0.90
CA LEU A 55 -0.96 9.36 1.53
C LEU A 55 -0.42 10.44 0.56
N PHE A 56 -0.05 10.06 -0.66
CA PHE A 56 0.46 11.04 -1.63
C PHE A 56 -0.58 12.08 -2.02
N TYR A 57 -1.85 11.71 -2.09
CA TYR A 57 -2.93 12.65 -2.43
C TYR A 57 -3.03 13.79 -1.43
N VAL A 58 -2.81 13.50 -0.14
CA VAL A 58 -2.91 14.49 0.95
C VAL A 58 -1.59 15.21 1.23
N THR A 59 -0.44 14.62 0.92
CA THR A 59 0.87 15.25 1.12
C THR A 59 1.28 16.18 -0.03
N ILE A 60 0.88 15.87 -1.29
CA ILE A 60 1.19 16.74 -2.44
C ILE A 60 0.71 18.19 -2.21
N PRO A 61 -0.53 18.45 -1.74
CA PRO A 61 -1.00 19.79 -1.40
C PRO A 61 -0.19 20.54 -0.33
N GLU A 62 0.50 19.82 0.56
CA GLU A 62 1.32 20.42 1.63
C GLU A 62 2.67 20.93 1.11
N ILE A 63 3.15 20.35 0.01
CA ILE A 63 4.46 20.67 -0.59
C ILE A 63 4.30 21.58 -1.80
N PHE A 64 3.26 21.37 -2.61
CA PHE A 64 3.07 22.02 -3.90
C PHE A 64 1.91 23.02 -3.88
N LYS A 65 2.18 24.23 -4.38
CA LYS A 65 1.16 25.29 -4.49
C LYS A 65 0.08 24.93 -5.53
N PRO A 66 -1.17 25.43 -5.38
CA PRO A 66 -2.27 25.13 -6.27
C PRO A 66 -2.06 25.44 -7.77
N ASN A 67 -1.22 26.43 -8.08
CA ASN A 67 -0.94 26.83 -9.47
C ASN A 67 -0.01 25.85 -10.22
N THR A 68 0.60 24.89 -9.51
CA THR A 68 1.51 23.92 -10.12
C THR A 68 0.76 22.83 -10.90
N SER A 69 1.38 22.27 -11.93
CA SER A 69 0.82 21.10 -12.64
C SER A 69 0.71 19.89 -11.71
N ILE A 70 1.65 19.75 -10.76
CA ILE A 70 1.70 18.65 -9.78
C ILE A 70 0.47 18.68 -8.87
N TYR A 71 0.10 19.85 -8.33
CA TYR A 71 -1.10 19.98 -7.49
C TYR A 71 -2.39 19.64 -8.25
N ARG A 72 -2.50 20.12 -9.49
CA ARG A 72 -3.68 19.89 -10.34
C ARG A 72 -3.85 18.41 -10.69
N ASN A 73 -2.73 17.70 -10.95
CA ASN A 73 -2.71 16.29 -11.32
C ASN A 73 -2.46 15.34 -10.14
N ARG A 74 -2.58 15.83 -8.90
CA ARG A 74 -2.16 15.10 -7.69
C ARG A 74 -2.74 13.68 -7.57
N LEU A 75 -3.99 13.47 -7.97
CA LEU A 75 -4.63 12.15 -7.90
C LEU A 75 -3.92 11.14 -8.81
N LYS A 76 -3.72 11.50 -10.09
CA LYS A 76 -3.03 10.65 -11.07
C LYS A 76 -1.59 10.39 -10.64
N LEU A 77 -0.88 11.43 -10.20
CA LEU A 77 0.50 11.31 -9.73
C LEU A 77 0.62 10.41 -8.49
N SER A 78 -0.32 10.52 -7.55
CA SER A 78 -0.34 9.67 -6.36
C SER A 78 -0.45 8.19 -6.72
N ILE A 79 -1.31 7.86 -7.67
CA ILE A 79 -1.47 6.49 -8.17
C ILE A 79 -0.19 6.02 -8.88
N ILE A 80 0.36 6.83 -9.79
CA ILE A 80 1.56 6.49 -10.56
C ILE A 80 2.77 6.25 -9.64
N ILE A 81 3.03 7.17 -8.71
CA ILE A 81 4.16 7.07 -7.77
C ILE A 81 4.01 5.80 -6.92
N SER A 82 2.79 5.52 -6.44
CA SER A 82 2.52 4.34 -5.64
C SER A 82 2.72 3.05 -6.44
N MET A 83 2.20 2.97 -7.66
CA MET A 83 2.39 1.81 -8.52
C MET A 83 3.87 1.56 -8.83
N ILE A 84 4.63 2.60 -9.16
CA ILE A 84 6.08 2.48 -9.39
C ILE A 84 6.77 1.97 -8.13
N GLY A 85 6.43 2.50 -6.96
CA GLY A 85 6.97 2.05 -5.68
C GLY A 85 6.66 0.58 -5.39
N LEU A 86 5.43 0.13 -5.65
CA LEU A 86 5.01 -1.25 -5.44
C LEU A 86 5.70 -2.21 -6.39
N ILE A 87 5.77 -1.87 -7.68
CA ILE A 87 6.53 -2.65 -8.67
C ILE A 87 8.00 -2.73 -8.26
N GLY A 88 8.61 -1.61 -7.87
CA GLY A 88 9.99 -1.59 -7.38
C GLY A 88 10.20 -2.47 -6.15
N ASN A 89 9.24 -2.49 -5.22
CA ASN A 89 9.28 -3.33 -4.04
C ASN A 89 9.20 -4.83 -4.40
N GLU A 90 8.35 -5.20 -5.35
CA GLU A 90 8.28 -6.56 -5.90
C GLU A 90 9.62 -6.98 -6.52
N PHE A 91 10.24 -6.11 -7.33
CA PHE A 91 11.58 -6.36 -7.87
C PHE A 91 12.63 -6.59 -6.78
N ILE A 92 12.68 -5.73 -5.76
CA ILE A 92 13.64 -5.87 -4.63
C ILE A 92 13.43 -7.20 -3.90
N THR A 93 12.17 -7.58 -3.74
CA THR A 93 11.76 -8.80 -3.04
C THR A 93 12.22 -10.06 -3.78
N ILE A 94 12.13 -10.08 -5.11
CA ILE A 94 12.66 -11.19 -5.94
C ILE A 94 14.16 -11.41 -5.68
N TYR A 95 14.92 -10.33 -5.49
CA TYR A 95 16.37 -10.40 -5.27
C TYR A 95 16.80 -10.50 -3.80
N THR A 96 15.85 -10.44 -2.85
CA THR A 96 16.13 -10.50 -1.39
C THR A 96 15.23 -11.54 -0.71
N PRO A 97 15.51 -12.85 -0.87
CA PRO A 97 14.66 -13.90 -0.33
C PRO A 97 14.66 -13.90 1.21
N GLY A 98 13.48 -13.95 1.81
CA GLY A 98 13.28 -14.11 3.27
C GLY A 98 12.74 -12.89 4.03
N ARG A 99 12.58 -11.72 3.40
CA ARG A 99 11.86 -10.56 3.98
C ARG A 99 10.97 -9.92 2.93
N GLY A 100 9.66 -9.85 3.20
CA GLY A 100 8.71 -9.17 2.31
C GLY A 100 8.30 -9.96 1.08
N VAL A 101 8.54 -11.29 1.04
CA VAL A 101 8.19 -12.15 -0.09
C VAL A 101 6.68 -12.10 -0.35
N PHE A 102 6.33 -11.46 -1.47
CA PHE A 102 4.97 -11.34 -1.98
C PHE A 102 4.52 -12.58 -2.73
N ASP A 103 5.47 -13.41 -3.18
CA ASP A 103 5.15 -14.58 -3.97
C ASP A 103 4.68 -15.75 -3.11
N TRP A 104 3.66 -16.41 -3.65
CA TRP A 104 2.92 -17.51 -3.06
C TRP A 104 3.25 -18.81 -3.82
N ASN A 105 4.49 -18.91 -4.31
CA ASN A 105 5.07 -20.08 -4.98
C ASN A 105 6.45 -20.36 -4.39
#